data_AF-A0A327NKX3-F1
#
_entry.id   AF-A0A327NKX3-F1
#
_cell.length_a   1.000
_cell.length_b   1.000
_cell.length_c   1.000
_cell.angle_alpha   90.00
_cell.angle_beta   90.00
_cell.angle_gamma   90.00
#
_symmetry.space_group_name_H-M   'P 1'
#
loop_
_entity.id
_entity.type
_entity.pdbx_description
1 polymer ?
#
loop_
_entity_poly.entity_id
_entity_poly.type
_entity_poly.pdbx_seq_one_letter_code
_entity_poly.pdbx_strand_id
1 'polypeptide(L)'
;MRVKTLAKNLIESSVGRLFETFSEQYTNRELGKIGQSVGIDFKIKTHTARHTFGTLFIEMGGDVVTLKDYMGHRDLGTTMKYVHISEKRKKEKINVFDKLFKKEAPNPIFTKEEEDSSNVA
;
A
#
# COMPACT_ATOMS: atom_id res chain seq x y z
N MET A 1 -17.27 -0.19 -18.11
CA MET A 1 -17.45 -1.64 -17.80
C MET A 1 -16.99 -2.56 -18.96
N ARG A 2 -15.89 -2.25 -19.68
CA ARG A 2 -15.40 -3.03 -20.86
C ARG A 2 -14.53 -4.25 -20.53
N VAL A 3 -13.95 -4.29 -19.32
CA VAL A 3 -12.94 -5.31 -18.93
C VAL A 3 -13.56 -6.70 -18.77
N LYS A 4 -14.81 -6.79 -18.29
CA LYS A 4 -15.50 -8.07 -18.06
C LYS A 4 -15.63 -8.91 -19.33
N THR A 5 -15.98 -8.29 -20.47
CA THR A 5 -16.22 -9.00 -21.73
C THR A 5 -14.93 -9.54 -22.34
N LEU A 6 -13.85 -8.76 -22.30
CA LEU A 6 -12.56 -9.16 -22.87
C LEU A 6 -11.95 -10.33 -22.09
N ALA A 7 -11.97 -10.24 -20.75
CA ALA A 7 -11.44 -11.30 -19.89
C ALA A 7 -12.25 -12.60 -20.02
N LYS A 8 -13.59 -12.48 -20.09
CA LYS A 8 -14.47 -13.63 -20.28
C LYS A 8 -14.20 -14.35 -21.61
N ASN A 9 -14.09 -13.59 -22.69
CA ASN A 9 -13.74 -14.16 -24.00
C ASN A 9 -12.37 -14.83 -23.99
N LEU A 10 -11.38 -14.26 -23.30
CA LEU A 10 -10.04 -14.85 -23.19
C LEU A 10 -10.06 -16.20 -22.47
N ILE A 11 -10.81 -16.30 -21.36
CA ILE A 11 -10.94 -17.52 -20.57
C ILE A 11 -11.70 -18.60 -21.35
N GLU A 12 -12.79 -18.22 -22.00
CA GLU A 12 -13.65 -19.15 -22.75
C GLU A 12 -13.01 -19.65 -24.05
N SER A 13 -12.15 -18.84 -24.68
CA SER A 13 -11.44 -19.23 -25.91
C SER A 13 -10.11 -19.95 -25.66
N SER A 14 -9.53 -19.86 -24.46
CA SER A 14 -8.28 -20.53 -24.14
C SER A 14 -8.49 -22.00 -23.77
N VAL A 15 -7.95 -22.93 -24.56
CA VAL A 15 -7.84 -24.35 -24.18
C VAL A 15 -6.41 -24.62 -23.70
N GLY A 16 -6.23 -24.84 -22.39
CA GLY A 16 -4.92 -25.08 -21.78
C GLY A 16 -4.43 -23.90 -20.92
N ARG A 17 -3.24 -23.37 -21.20
CA ARG A 17 -2.68 -22.24 -20.43
C ARG A 17 -3.37 -20.94 -20.87
N LEU A 18 -3.81 -20.13 -19.91
CA LEU A 18 -4.42 -18.82 -20.19
C LEU A 18 -3.41 -17.84 -20.83
N PHE A 19 -2.15 -17.94 -20.45
CA PHE A 19 -1.05 -17.16 -21.02
C PHE A 19 0.11 -18.09 -21.37
N GLU A 20 0.85 -17.74 -22.42
CA GLU A 20 2.16 -18.35 -22.66
C GLU A 20 3.08 -18.01 -21.48
N THR A 21 3.65 -19.04 -20.85
CA THR A 21 4.52 -18.88 -19.68
C THR A 21 5.93 -18.55 -20.16
N PHE A 22 6.32 -17.29 -20.00
CA PHE A 22 7.68 -16.85 -20.25
C PHE A 22 8.52 -16.81 -18.98
N SER A 23 9.84 -16.73 -19.12
CA SER A 23 10.71 -16.50 -17.97
C SER A 23 10.41 -15.16 -17.31
N GLU A 24 10.73 -15.03 -16.02
CA GLU A 24 10.54 -13.78 -15.29
C GLU A 24 11.30 -12.62 -15.96
N GLN A 25 12.50 -12.89 -16.48
CA GLN A 25 13.29 -11.88 -17.17
C GLN A 25 12.60 -11.41 -18.47
N TYR A 26 12.05 -12.33 -19.24
CA TYR A 26 11.31 -12.01 -20.47
C TYR A 26 10.07 -11.19 -20.14
N THR A 27 9.27 -11.64 -19.17
CA THR A 27 8.06 -10.95 -18.71
C THR A 27 8.36 -9.53 -18.24
N ASN A 28 9.40 -9.35 -17.41
CA ASN A 28 9.81 -8.03 -16.93
C ASN A 28 10.32 -7.13 -18.07
N ARG A 29 10.94 -7.70 -19.11
CA ARG A 29 11.39 -6.93 -20.29
C ARG A 29 10.20 -6.43 -21.10
N GLU A 30 9.23 -7.30 -21.39
CA GLU A 30 8.03 -6.90 -22.13
C GLU A 30 7.19 -5.88 -21.33
N LEU A 31 7.06 -6.06 -20.01
CA LEU A 31 6.48 -5.06 -19.13
C LEU A 31 7.21 -3.71 -19.25
N GLY A 32 8.54 -3.69 -19.24
CA GLY A 32 9.31 -2.46 -19.44
C GLY A 32 8.98 -1.73 -20.75
N LYS A 33 8.84 -2.46 -21.87
CA LYS A 33 8.44 -1.89 -23.16
C LYS A 33 7.03 -1.31 -23.12
N ILE A 34 6.09 -2.03 -22.51
CA ILE A 34 4.71 -1.56 -22.33
C ILE A 34 4.70 -0.29 -21.47
N GLY A 35 5.49 -0.25 -20.40
CA GLY A 35 5.62 0.93 -19.54
C GLY A 35 6.10 2.16 -20.32
N GLN A 36 7.11 1.99 -21.18
CA GLN A 36 7.61 3.06 -22.04
C GLN A 36 6.57 3.54 -23.05
N SER A 37 5.81 2.62 -23.67
CA SER A 37 4.81 3.00 -24.68
C SER A 37 3.64 3.79 -24.10
N VAL A 38 3.36 3.64 -22.80
CA VAL A 38 2.31 4.39 -22.09
C VAL A 38 2.84 5.59 -21.28
N GLY A 39 4.14 5.89 -21.37
CA GLY A 39 4.75 7.06 -20.71
C GLY A 39 5.02 6.89 -19.21
N ILE A 40 5.33 5.68 -18.74
CA ILE A 40 5.77 5.45 -17.35
C ILE A 40 7.29 5.61 -17.27
N ASP A 41 7.74 6.61 -16.51
CA ASP A 41 9.17 7.00 -16.40
C ASP A 41 10.03 6.07 -15.53
N PHE A 42 9.43 5.09 -14.87
CA PHE A 42 10.14 4.17 -13.98
C PHE A 42 10.00 2.71 -14.40
N LYS A 43 10.97 1.89 -13.97
CA LYS A 43 11.04 0.48 -14.34
C LYS A 43 9.91 -0.32 -13.68
N ILE A 44 8.93 -0.75 -14.46
CA ILE A 44 7.89 -1.66 -14.01
C ILE A 44 8.33 -3.12 -14.11
N LYS A 45 8.05 -3.88 -13.05
CA LYS A 45 8.27 -5.33 -12.94
C LYS A 45 7.03 -5.98 -12.34
N THR A 46 6.95 -7.31 -12.41
CA THR A 46 5.90 -8.11 -11.75
C THR A 46 5.75 -7.76 -10.27
N HIS A 47 6.87 -7.63 -9.55
CA HIS A 47 6.88 -7.24 -8.14
C HIS A 47 6.33 -5.83 -7.90
N THR A 48 6.50 -4.89 -8.83
CA THR A 48 5.97 -3.51 -8.70
C THR A 48 4.46 -3.54 -8.54
N ALA A 49 3.75 -4.32 -9.37
CA ALA A 49 2.30 -4.46 -9.27
C ALA A 49 1.87 -5.03 -7.90
N ARG A 50 2.58 -6.06 -7.42
CA ARG A 50 2.35 -6.65 -6.09
C ARG A 50 2.54 -5.64 -4.97
N HIS A 51 3.57 -4.79 -5.06
CA HIS A 51 3.85 -3.75 -4.07
C HIS A 51 2.79 -2.63 -4.08
N THR A 52 2.36 -2.20 -5.27
CA THR A 52 1.32 -1.20 -5.43
C THR A 52 -0.01 -1.69 -4.84
N PHE A 53 -0.42 -2.92 -5.16
CA PHE A 53 -1.64 -3.52 -4.61
C PHE A 53 -1.62 -3.58 -3.08
N GLY A 54 -0.55 -4.15 -2.49
CA GLY A 54 -0.47 -4.30 -1.04
C GLY A 54 -0.48 -2.98 -0.28
N THR A 55 0.25 -1.98 -0.77
CA THR A 55 0.27 -0.63 -0.17
C THR A 55 -1.11 0.02 -0.24
N LEU A 56 -1.73 0.03 -1.43
CA LEU A 56 -3.05 0.65 -1.63
C LEU A 56 -4.13 -0.02 -0.78
N PHE A 57 -4.13 -1.35 -0.70
CA PHE A 57 -5.12 -2.09 0.07
C PHE A 57 -5.10 -1.69 1.56
N ILE A 58 -3.91 -1.61 2.16
CA ILE A 58 -3.76 -1.17 3.55
C ILE A 58 -4.07 0.33 3.71
N GLU A 59 -3.67 1.17 2.76
CA GLU A 59 -4.00 2.60 2.78
C GLU A 59 -5.51 2.87 2.73
N MET A 60 -6.27 2.01 2.04
CA MET A 60 -7.73 2.07 2.01
C MET A 60 -8.42 1.47 3.25
N GLY A 61 -7.66 1.07 4.27
CA GLY A 61 -8.19 0.52 5.52
C GLY A 61 -8.42 -0.99 5.50
N GLY A 62 -7.89 -1.69 4.50
CA GLY A 62 -7.91 -3.15 4.46
C GLY A 62 -7.07 -3.79 5.56
N ASP A 63 -7.50 -4.96 6.02
CA ASP A 63 -6.81 -5.71 7.08
C ASP A 63 -5.63 -6.55 6.55
N VAL A 64 -4.57 -6.65 7.35
CA VAL A 64 -3.32 -7.32 6.96
C VAL A 64 -3.47 -8.84 6.82
N VAL A 65 -4.37 -9.48 7.57
CA VAL A 65 -4.64 -10.92 7.46
C VAL A 65 -5.33 -11.20 6.13
N THR A 66 -6.34 -10.39 5.79
CA THR A 66 -7.03 -10.48 4.49
C THR A 66 -6.04 -10.26 3.33
N LEU A 67 -5.15 -9.29 3.46
CA LEU A 67 -4.13 -9.03 2.43
C LEU A 67 -3.17 -10.22 2.26
N LYS A 68 -2.75 -10.87 3.34
CA LYS A 68 -1.91 -12.07 3.30
C LYS A 68 -2.57 -13.16 2.45
N ASP A 69 -3.86 -13.41 2.68
CA ASP A 69 -4.62 -14.44 1.97
C ASP A 69 -4.76 -14.10 0.48
N TYR A 70 -5.09 -12.86 0.13
CA TYR A 70 -5.15 -12.40 -1.27
C TYR A 70 -3.81 -12.51 -2.00
N MET A 71 -2.71 -12.32 -1.28
CA MET A 71 -1.36 -12.40 -1.84
C MET A 71 -0.79 -13.83 -1.85
N GLY A 72 -1.45 -14.77 -1.18
CA GLY A 72 -1.00 -16.16 -1.04
C GLY A 72 0.31 -16.28 -0.26
N HIS A 73 0.58 -15.38 0.69
CA HIS A 73 1.80 -15.45 1.49
C HIS A 73 1.64 -16.51 2.60
N ARG A 74 2.63 -17.39 2.76
CA ARG A 74 2.62 -18.41 3.82
C ARG A 74 2.72 -17.79 5.21
N ASP A 75 3.58 -16.80 5.35
CA ASP A 75 3.85 -16.08 6.60
C ASP A 75 3.39 -14.62 6.53
N LEU A 76 2.99 -14.06 7.67
CA LEU A 76 2.54 -12.68 7.79
C LEU A 76 3.71 -11.69 7.68
N GLY A 77 4.92 -12.10 8.02
CA GLY A 77 6.09 -11.21 8.02
C GLY A 77 6.33 -10.52 6.68
N THR A 78 6.09 -11.23 5.56
CA THR A 78 6.26 -10.65 4.21
C THR A 78 5.18 -9.63 3.86
N THR A 79 4.00 -9.70 4.48
CA THR A 79 2.87 -8.78 4.29
C THR A 79 2.98 -7.56 5.21
N MET A 80 3.56 -7.71 6.41
CA MET A 80 3.72 -6.63 7.39
C MET A 80 4.48 -5.41 6.85
N LYS A 81 5.34 -5.59 5.84
CA LYS A 81 6.03 -4.49 5.16
C LYS A 81 5.05 -3.40 4.65
N TYR A 82 3.83 -3.78 4.24
CA TYR A 82 2.84 -2.82 3.73
C TYR A 82 2.20 -1.99 4.85
N VAL A 83 2.08 -2.55 6.06
CA VAL A 83 1.53 -1.85 7.23
C VAL A 83 2.48 -0.75 7.69
N HIS A 84 3.76 -1.07 7.87
CA HIS A 84 4.76 -0.10 8.34
C HIS A 84 4.96 1.08 7.38
N ILE A 85 4.84 0.85 6.06
CA ILE A 85 4.88 1.91 5.05
C ILE A 85 3.66 2.84 5.21
N SER A 86 2.46 2.30 5.41
CA SER A 86 1.24 3.08 5.64
C SER A 86 1.33 3.90 6.93
N GLU A 87 1.85 3.34 8.02
CA GLU A 87 2.05 4.05 9.29
C GLU A 87 3.00 5.25 9.15
N LYS A 88 4.12 5.07 8.44
CA LYS A 88 5.06 6.17 8.15
C LYS A 88 4.35 7.30 7.40
N ARG A 89 3.55 6.96 6.37
CA ARG A 89 2.77 7.93 5.60
C ARG A 89 1.68 8.61 6.42
N LYS A 90 1.01 7.88 7.33
CA LYS A 90 0.03 8.46 8.27
C LYS A 90 0.69 9.51 9.17
N LYS A 91 1.87 9.22 9.72
CA LYS A 91 2.65 10.17 10.52
C LYS A 91 3.05 11.41 9.71
N GLU A 92 3.48 11.23 8.47
CA GLU A 92 3.77 12.35 7.56
C GLU A 92 2.53 13.23 7.32
N LYS A 93 1.34 12.64 7.13
CA LYS A 93 0.07 13.38 6.96
C LYS A 93 -0.34 14.14 8.23
N ILE A 94 -0.22 13.53 9.41
CA ILE A 94 -0.50 14.21 10.69
C ILE A 94 0.45 15.40 10.86
N ASN A 95 1.74 15.24 10.56
CA ASN A 95 2.71 16.33 10.66
C ASN A 95 2.38 17.52 9.73
N VAL A 96 1.78 17.27 8.57
CA VAL A 96 1.27 18.33 7.67
C VAL A 96 0.02 18.97 8.26
N PHE A 97 -0.90 18.17 8.79
CA PHE A 97 -2.10 18.65 9.48
C PHE A 97 -1.74 19.56 10.66
N ASP A 98 -0.84 19.14 11.56
CA ASP A 98 -0.38 19.92 12.71
C ASP A 98 0.26 21.26 12.32
N LYS A 99 0.94 21.30 11.16
CA LYS A 99 1.51 22.55 10.61
C LYS A 99 0.45 23.50 10.08
N LEU A 100 -0.67 22.99 9.57
CA LEU A 100 -1.80 23.80 9.09
C LEU A 100 -2.53 24.49 10.26
N PHE A 101 -2.65 23.83 11.41
CA PHE A 101 -3.31 24.39 12.60
C PHE A 101 -2.38 25.20 13.51
N LYS A 102 -1.07 25.26 13.23
CA LYS A 102 -0.10 26.01 14.05
C LYS A 102 -0.13 27.53 13.87
N LYS A 103 -0.97 28.10 13.00
CA LYS A 103 -0.98 29.56 12.77
C LYS A 103 -1.94 30.35 13.65
N GLU A 104 -3.05 29.80 14.14
CA GLU A 104 -3.93 30.50 15.09
C GLU A 104 -4.72 29.50 15.96
N ALA A 105 -4.25 29.23 17.18
CA ALA A 105 -5.10 28.87 18.31
C ALA A 105 -4.29 28.91 19.63
N PRO A 106 -4.90 29.40 20.72
CA PRO A 106 -4.24 29.72 21.98
C PRO A 106 -3.78 28.47 22.73
N ASN A 107 -2.84 28.70 23.65
CA ASN A 107 -2.26 27.75 24.60
C ASN A 107 -3.29 26.72 25.10
N PRO A 108 -3.00 25.41 25.06
CA PRO A 108 -3.90 24.40 25.61
C PRO A 108 -4.13 24.65 27.12
N ILE A 109 -5.41 24.74 27.52
CA ILE A 109 -5.91 24.94 28.90
C ILE A 109 -5.75 23.63 29.73
N PHE A 110 -4.61 22.94 29.59
CA PHE A 110 -4.25 21.89 30.53
C PHE A 110 -3.14 22.42 31.43
N THR A 111 -3.55 23.27 32.37
CA THR A 111 -2.82 23.41 33.63
C THR A 111 -2.85 22.03 34.27
N LYS A 112 -1.67 21.39 34.35
CA LYS A 112 -1.48 20.31 35.30
C LYS A 112 -1.78 20.91 36.66
N GLU A 113 -2.89 20.51 37.27
CA GLU A 113 -3.11 20.75 38.69
C GLU A 113 -1.97 20.08 39.45
N GLU A 114 -1.29 20.89 40.25
CA GLU A 114 -0.42 20.44 41.33
C GLU A 114 -1.28 19.64 42.30
N GLU A 115 -0.97 18.35 42.47
CA GLU A 115 -1.06 17.72 43.78
C GLU A 115 0.37 17.54 44.28
N ASP A 116 0.83 18.59 44.95
CA ASP A 116 1.85 18.50 45.97
C ASP A 116 1.21 17.81 47.19
N SER A 117 1.60 16.57 47.45
CA SER A 117 1.45 15.99 48.79
C SER A 117 2.79 15.44 49.22
N SER A 118 3.62 16.35 49.73
CA SER A 118 4.20 16.24 51.06
C SER A 118 4.90 14.92 51.39
N ASN A 119 6.22 15.01 51.32
CA ASN A 119 7.15 14.44 52.27
C ASN A 119 6.62 14.59 53.72
N VAL A 120 6.25 13.50 54.39
CA VAL A 120 6.08 13.44 55.87
C VAL A 120 6.57 12.09 56.38
N ALA A 121 7.60 12.17 57.23
CA ALA A 121 8.22 11.16 58.11
C ALA A 121 9.16 10.12 57.47
#